data_AF-K2NFJ0-F1
#
_entry.id   AF-K2NFJ0-F1
#
_cell.length_a   1.000
_cell.length_b   1.000
_cell.length_c   1.000
_cell.angle_alpha   90.00
_cell.angle_beta   90.00
_cell.angle_gamma   90.00
#
_symmetry.space_group_name_H-M   'P 1'
#
loop_
_entity.id
_entity.type
_entity.pdbx_description
1 polymer ?
#
loop_
_entity_poly.entity_id
_entity_poly.type
_entity_poly.pdbx_seq_one_letter_code
_entity_poly.pdbx_strand_id
1 'polypeptide(L)'
;MCVIVLFSSLHTLFACVDLSLQVKAMSFYRGKTILAPMVRVGNVGFRVFCAAQGADVVFTEEVVAAKLARCHREVRVYNDAAGPMIEFVAYELFKNQYKRSVVFTTPIRDVANQSGEGAPVVLQLGVSDEAVGVAAALLCCEDVDGIDVNMGCPKKFSVDNGMGAALMRETSKAASILFALDDALNAPDKLAARGRRVPLSFKIRLLETAEATAEMLISIMEKVGAHRVHAITLHARTVNQAAEDSPHYDRAAEAVRRLRSHPLFKEMCFVLNGSVRSREDGAVKMTQFGFDAVMIARHAMWDMSVFSRHVPSARGRSSLSSEDAEAPLASTSWMDLYRALLRTHAKYRTPFTYVKYHLTRSIPCIPAMKHLMTAVQQEATCYEDLAKIFALPLEEQESMRGVAAVEMVACVPNREVTLGVVSSTATNHNDAARSGRVPNEECAATPIAKKPRGE
;
A
#
# COMPACT_ATOMS: atom_id res chain seq x y z
N MET A 1 -16.90 -35.01 -35.28
CA MET A 1 -17.41 -35.00 -33.88
C MET A 1 -16.31 -34.86 -32.82
N CYS A 2 -15.06 -35.29 -33.03
CA CYS A 2 -14.01 -35.18 -32.00
C CYS A 2 -13.50 -33.75 -31.71
N VAL A 3 -13.50 -32.85 -32.71
CA VAL A 3 -13.00 -31.46 -32.54
C VAL A 3 -13.99 -30.57 -31.77
N ILE A 4 -15.29 -30.81 -31.88
CA ILE A 4 -16.33 -30.00 -31.19
C ILE A 4 -16.35 -30.31 -29.68
N VAL A 5 -16.07 -31.56 -29.28
CA VAL A 5 -16.01 -31.96 -27.87
C VAL A 5 -14.79 -31.36 -27.17
N LEU A 6 -13.64 -31.29 -27.85
CA LEU A 6 -12.44 -30.63 -27.32
C LEU A 6 -12.66 -29.11 -27.09
N PHE A 7 -13.32 -28.42 -28.02
CA PHE A 7 -13.63 -26.99 -27.86
C PHE A 7 -14.61 -26.69 -26.72
N SER A 8 -15.62 -27.55 -26.51
CA SER A 8 -16.54 -27.38 -25.38
C SER A 8 -15.86 -27.67 -24.04
N SER A 9 -15.01 -28.70 -23.97
CA SER A 9 -14.25 -29.04 -22.76
C SER A 9 -13.25 -27.96 -22.37
N LEU A 10 -12.55 -27.32 -23.33
CA LEU A 10 -11.69 -26.18 -23.02
C LEU A 10 -12.48 -24.96 -22.51
N HIS A 11 -13.61 -24.61 -23.15
CA HIS A 11 -14.44 -23.48 -22.68
C HIS A 11 -14.98 -23.70 -21.27
N THR A 12 -15.45 -24.91 -20.95
CA THR A 12 -15.92 -25.24 -19.60
C THR A 12 -14.80 -25.20 -18.57
N LEU A 13 -13.59 -25.65 -18.94
CA LEU A 13 -12.42 -25.58 -18.06
C LEU A 13 -11.99 -24.13 -17.81
N PHE A 14 -11.94 -23.28 -18.84
CA PHE A 14 -11.65 -21.85 -18.71
C PHE A 14 -12.68 -21.14 -17.83
N ALA A 15 -13.97 -21.41 -18.02
CA ALA A 15 -15.02 -20.83 -17.18
C ALA A 15 -14.95 -21.29 -15.71
N CYS A 16 -14.57 -22.54 -15.46
CA CYS A 16 -14.43 -23.08 -14.10
C CYS A 16 -13.21 -22.48 -13.38
N VAL A 17 -12.08 -22.32 -14.08
CA VAL A 17 -10.88 -21.66 -13.56
C VAL A 17 -11.17 -20.19 -13.26
N ASP A 18 -11.82 -19.47 -14.19
CA ASP A 18 -12.20 -18.07 -14.01
C ASP A 18 -13.12 -17.89 -12.78
N LEU A 19 -14.13 -18.74 -12.62
CA LEU A 19 -15.01 -18.73 -11.45
C LEU A 19 -14.25 -18.99 -10.13
N SER A 20 -13.30 -19.92 -10.12
CA SER A 20 -12.47 -20.19 -8.93
C SER A 20 -11.60 -18.99 -8.54
N LEU A 21 -10.97 -18.34 -9.54
CA LEU A 21 -10.15 -17.14 -9.34
C LEU A 21 -11.02 -15.97 -8.87
N GLN A 22 -12.23 -15.83 -9.42
CA GLN A 22 -13.20 -14.85 -9.00
C GLN A 22 -13.60 -15.02 -7.54
N VAL A 23 -13.94 -16.25 -7.11
CA VAL A 23 -14.30 -16.54 -5.71
C VAL A 23 -13.15 -16.21 -4.76
N LYS A 24 -11.91 -16.61 -5.10
CA LYS A 24 -10.73 -16.26 -4.29
C LYS A 24 -10.56 -14.75 -4.15
N ALA A 25 -10.69 -14.00 -5.24
CA ALA A 25 -10.55 -12.55 -5.22
C ALA A 25 -11.67 -11.88 -4.40
N MET A 26 -12.92 -12.36 -4.49
CA MET A 26 -14.04 -11.89 -3.64
C MET A 26 -13.79 -12.15 -2.15
N SER A 27 -13.15 -13.28 -1.82
CA SER A 27 -12.84 -13.63 -0.42
C SER A 27 -11.63 -12.90 0.17
N PHE A 28 -10.82 -12.21 -0.65
CA PHE A 28 -9.53 -11.63 -0.27
C PHE A 28 -9.61 -10.73 0.98
N TYR A 29 -10.66 -9.90 1.07
CA TYR A 29 -10.86 -8.94 2.15
C TYR A 29 -11.70 -9.47 3.31
N ARG A 30 -12.46 -10.56 3.12
CA ARG A 30 -13.50 -10.97 4.05
C ARG A 30 -12.92 -11.49 5.37
N GLY A 31 -13.46 -11.02 6.51
CA GLY A 31 -13.02 -11.38 7.85
C GLY A 31 -11.64 -10.83 8.25
N LYS A 32 -11.06 -9.93 7.45
CA LYS A 32 -9.70 -9.43 7.65
C LYS A 32 -9.68 -8.21 8.57
N THR A 33 -8.61 -8.11 9.37
CA THR A 33 -8.21 -6.89 10.06
C THR A 33 -7.08 -6.23 9.27
N ILE A 34 -7.38 -5.08 8.68
CA ILE A 34 -6.60 -4.46 7.62
C ILE A 34 -5.86 -3.22 8.14
N LEU A 35 -4.61 -3.04 7.76
CA LEU A 35 -3.91 -1.76 7.96
C LEU A 35 -4.39 -0.73 6.93
N ALA A 36 -4.85 0.43 7.40
CA ALA A 36 -5.33 1.50 6.54
C ALA A 36 -4.20 2.23 5.79
N PRO A 37 -4.49 2.80 4.61
CA PRO A 37 -3.57 3.68 3.92
C PRO A 37 -3.38 4.99 4.69
N MET A 38 -2.13 5.38 4.93
CA MET A 38 -1.76 6.60 5.65
C MET A 38 -0.53 7.24 5.01
N VAL A 39 -0.68 8.41 4.38
CA VAL A 39 0.43 9.12 3.71
C VAL A 39 1.61 9.34 4.65
N ARG A 40 2.83 9.04 4.19
CA ARG A 40 4.11 9.01 4.94
C ARG A 40 4.27 7.91 6.01
N VAL A 41 3.18 7.45 6.63
CA VAL A 41 3.23 6.40 7.66
C VAL A 41 3.19 5.00 7.04
N GLY A 42 2.32 4.78 6.06
CA GLY A 42 2.10 3.52 5.32
C GLY A 42 3.24 3.09 4.39
N ASN A 43 4.48 3.45 4.73
CA ASN A 43 5.70 3.07 4.04
C ASN A 43 6.06 1.59 4.31
N VAL A 44 7.06 1.07 3.60
CA VAL A 44 7.39 -0.36 3.62
C VAL A 44 7.76 -0.88 5.01
N GLY A 45 8.58 -0.15 5.78
CA GLY A 45 8.99 -0.59 7.11
C GLY A 45 7.80 -0.73 8.06
N PHE A 46 6.88 0.24 8.02
CA PHE A 46 5.67 0.19 8.84
C PHE A 46 4.71 -0.93 8.42
N ARG A 47 4.50 -1.13 7.10
CA ARG A 47 3.64 -2.22 6.60
C ARG A 47 4.16 -3.59 7.01
N VAL A 48 5.46 -3.84 6.82
CA VAL A 48 6.08 -5.11 7.22
C VAL A 48 5.96 -5.30 8.72
N PHE A 49 6.18 -4.25 9.51
CA PHE A 49 6.04 -4.33 10.96
C PHE A 49 4.60 -4.66 11.38
N CYS A 50 3.59 -3.97 10.84
CA CYS A 50 2.19 -4.28 11.13
C CYS A 50 1.78 -5.69 10.69
N ALA A 51 2.30 -6.17 9.56
CA ALA A 51 2.11 -7.56 9.13
C ALA A 51 2.68 -8.54 10.16
N ALA A 52 3.89 -8.29 10.67
CA ALA A 52 4.50 -9.09 11.73
C ALA A 52 3.72 -9.01 13.07
N GLN A 53 3.04 -7.89 13.34
CA GLN A 53 2.11 -7.76 14.47
C GLN A 53 0.75 -8.45 14.22
N GLY A 54 0.55 -9.05 13.05
CA GLY A 54 -0.63 -9.84 12.73
C GLY A 54 -1.67 -9.16 11.86
N ALA A 55 -1.37 -8.04 11.18
CA ALA A 55 -2.30 -7.46 10.20
C ALA A 55 -2.55 -8.47 9.07
N ASP A 56 -3.82 -8.67 8.68
CA ASP A 56 -4.15 -9.70 7.69
C ASP A 56 -3.97 -9.22 6.24
N VAL A 57 -4.03 -7.90 6.01
CA VAL A 57 -3.76 -7.21 4.74
C VAL A 57 -3.19 -5.83 5.09
N VAL A 58 -2.21 -5.34 4.31
CA VAL A 58 -1.60 -4.03 4.53
C VAL A 58 -1.73 -3.11 3.32
N PHE A 59 -2.30 -1.92 3.52
CA PHE A 59 -2.39 -0.91 2.46
C PHE A 59 -1.14 -0.03 2.45
N THR A 60 -0.72 0.39 1.27
CA THR A 60 0.30 1.44 1.10
C THR A 60 -0.21 2.80 1.54
N GLU A 61 0.69 3.78 1.65
CA GLU A 61 0.25 5.16 1.47
C GLU A 61 -0.44 5.39 0.12
N GLU A 62 -1.23 6.46 0.02
CA GLU A 62 -1.76 6.89 -1.28
C GLU A 62 -0.60 7.28 -2.20
N VAL A 63 -0.47 6.59 -3.33
CA VAL A 63 0.50 6.89 -4.37
C VAL A 63 -0.21 7.56 -5.54
N VAL A 64 0.23 8.75 -5.93
CA VAL A 64 -0.36 9.48 -7.06
C VAL A 64 -0.03 8.74 -8.37
N ALA A 65 -1.05 8.25 -9.07
CA ALA A 65 -0.88 7.44 -10.28
C ALA A 65 -0.07 8.17 -11.36
N ALA A 66 -0.28 9.48 -11.55
CA ALA A 66 0.49 10.28 -12.51
C ALA A 66 2.00 10.28 -12.23
N LYS A 67 2.41 10.16 -10.96
CA LYS A 67 3.81 10.04 -10.59
C LYS A 67 4.31 8.60 -10.79
N LEU A 68 3.52 7.61 -10.37
CA LEU A 68 3.88 6.20 -10.48
C LEU A 68 3.99 5.71 -11.93
N ALA A 69 3.08 6.12 -12.82
CA ALA A 69 3.07 5.74 -14.23
C ALA A 69 4.35 6.14 -15.00
N ARG A 70 5.11 7.10 -14.46
CA ARG A 70 6.38 7.59 -15.02
C ARG A 70 7.61 6.91 -14.42
N CYS A 71 7.42 6.02 -13.44
CA CYS A 71 8.51 5.39 -12.72
C CYS A 71 9.17 4.27 -13.53
N HIS A 72 10.39 3.92 -13.10
CA HIS A 72 11.10 2.71 -13.50
C HIS A 72 10.99 1.69 -12.38
N ARG A 73 10.69 0.44 -12.71
CA ARG A 73 10.71 -0.68 -11.76
C ARG A 73 12.13 -1.21 -11.65
N GLU A 74 12.77 -1.05 -10.50
CA GLU A 74 14.13 -1.50 -10.25
C GLU A 74 14.17 -2.55 -9.14
N VAL A 75 15.02 -3.57 -9.29
CA VAL A 75 15.35 -4.50 -8.20
C VAL A 75 16.66 -4.04 -7.58
N ARG A 76 16.66 -3.79 -6.27
CA ARG A 76 17.82 -3.34 -5.50
C ARG A 76 18.15 -4.35 -4.43
N VAL A 77 19.43 -4.70 -4.31
CA VAL A 77 19.96 -5.49 -3.20
C VAL A 77 20.81 -4.55 -2.35
N TYR A 78 20.53 -4.52 -1.06
CA TYR A 78 21.31 -3.76 -0.10
C TYR A 78 22.01 -4.73 0.84
N ASN A 79 23.28 -4.48 1.14
CA ASN A 79 24.09 -5.34 2.01
C ASN A 79 23.45 -5.57 3.40
N ASP A 80 22.70 -4.57 3.90
CA ASP A 80 22.14 -4.56 5.25
C ASP A 80 20.60 -4.62 5.29
N ALA A 81 19.94 -4.92 4.16
CA ALA A 81 18.47 -5.02 4.11
C ALA A 81 17.95 -6.45 4.30
N ALA A 82 16.64 -6.58 4.51
CA ALA A 82 15.95 -7.86 4.65
C ALA A 82 15.98 -8.79 3.43
N GLY A 83 16.56 -8.34 2.31
CA GLY A 83 16.55 -9.04 1.03
C GLY A 83 16.43 -8.05 -0.14
N PRO A 84 16.20 -8.55 -1.36
CA PRO A 84 15.97 -7.71 -2.53
C PRO A 84 14.69 -6.89 -2.38
N MET A 85 14.76 -5.62 -2.77
CA MET A 85 13.64 -4.68 -2.77
C MET A 85 13.27 -4.35 -4.21
N ILE A 86 11.97 -4.20 -4.46
CA ILE A 86 11.47 -3.59 -5.68
C ILE A 86 11.20 -2.12 -5.40
N GLU A 87 11.75 -1.25 -6.24
CA GLU A 87 11.60 0.20 -6.14
C GLU A 87 11.02 0.76 -7.44
N PHE A 88 9.98 1.56 -7.31
CA PHE A 88 9.41 2.33 -8.40
C PHE A 88 9.94 3.75 -8.30
N VAL A 89 10.80 4.09 -9.25
CA VAL A 89 11.70 5.25 -9.15
C VAL A 89 11.36 6.29 -10.21
N ALA A 90 11.16 7.52 -9.77
CA ALA A 90 11.09 8.68 -10.65
C ALA A 90 12.46 9.33 -10.78
N TYR A 91 12.84 9.66 -12.01
CA TYR A 91 14.04 10.44 -12.32
C TYR A 91 13.64 11.85 -12.75
N GLU A 92 14.09 12.84 -12.00
CA GLU A 92 13.82 14.25 -12.27
C GLU A 92 15.13 14.96 -12.59
N LEU A 93 15.23 15.62 -13.75
CA LEU A 93 16.44 16.34 -14.14
C LEU A 93 16.72 17.47 -13.14
N PHE A 94 17.94 17.52 -12.63
CA PHE A 94 18.41 18.54 -11.71
C PHE A 94 19.84 18.95 -12.07
N LYS A 95 19.96 20.16 -12.65
CA LYS A 95 21.21 20.64 -13.27
C LYS A 95 21.67 19.66 -14.37
N ASN A 96 22.88 19.10 -14.24
CA ASN A 96 23.47 18.17 -15.21
C ASN A 96 23.37 16.70 -14.75
N GLN A 97 22.51 16.42 -13.77
CA GLN A 97 22.31 15.10 -13.16
C GLN A 97 20.81 14.84 -12.99
N TYR A 98 20.45 13.66 -12.52
CA TYR A 98 19.08 13.31 -12.18
C TYR A 98 18.95 13.05 -10.69
N LYS A 99 17.86 13.56 -10.13
CA LYS A 99 17.39 13.20 -8.80
C LYS A 99 16.63 11.88 -8.90
N ARG A 100 17.19 10.83 -8.30
CA ARG A 100 16.55 9.52 -8.17
C ARG A 100 15.64 9.53 -6.93
N SER A 101 14.33 9.42 -7.14
CA SER A 101 13.33 9.44 -6.05
C SER A 101 12.49 8.18 -6.05
N VAL A 102 12.54 7.40 -4.97
CA VAL A 102 11.67 6.24 -4.77
C VAL A 102 10.25 6.74 -4.47
N VAL A 103 9.30 6.36 -5.31
CA VAL A 103 7.88 6.72 -5.22
C VAL A 103 7.09 5.65 -4.46
N PHE A 104 7.40 4.39 -4.74
CA PHE A 104 6.82 3.24 -4.06
C PHE A 104 7.91 2.16 -3.95
N THR A 105 7.90 1.42 -2.84
CA THR A 105 8.78 0.27 -2.66
C THR A 105 8.07 -0.83 -1.89
N THR A 106 8.42 -2.06 -2.23
CA THR A 106 7.95 -3.28 -1.59
C THR A 106 9.08 -4.33 -1.61
N PRO A 107 9.20 -5.20 -0.60
CA PRO A 107 10.12 -6.32 -0.68
C PRO A 107 9.77 -7.21 -1.86
N ILE A 108 10.76 -7.86 -2.48
CA ILE A 108 10.46 -8.96 -3.39
C ILE A 108 9.77 -10.06 -2.61
N ARG A 109 8.72 -10.64 -3.18
CA ARG A 109 7.96 -11.72 -2.55
C ARG A 109 7.91 -12.89 -3.51
N ASP A 110 8.09 -14.09 -2.96
CA ASP A 110 7.88 -15.31 -3.71
C ASP A 110 6.38 -15.53 -3.88
N VAL A 111 5.86 -15.19 -5.06
CA VAL A 111 4.43 -15.24 -5.39
C VAL A 111 3.89 -16.68 -5.33
N ALA A 112 4.77 -17.69 -5.40
CA ALA A 112 4.39 -19.10 -5.27
C ALA A 112 4.04 -19.50 -3.83
N ASN A 113 4.59 -18.81 -2.83
CA ASN A 113 4.34 -19.05 -1.41
C ASN A 113 3.26 -18.10 -0.89
N GLN A 114 2.01 -18.25 -1.37
CA GLN A 114 0.81 -17.61 -0.78
C GLN A 114 0.53 -18.06 0.67
N SER A 115 1.41 -18.86 1.25
CA SER A 115 1.49 -19.30 2.64
C SER A 115 2.80 -18.89 3.35
N GLY A 116 3.68 -18.12 2.69
CA GLY A 116 4.98 -17.68 3.19
C GLY A 116 4.97 -16.26 3.77
N GLU A 117 5.77 -16.07 4.81
CA GLU A 117 5.96 -14.87 5.63
C GLU A 117 5.57 -13.51 4.99
N GLY A 118 4.56 -12.85 5.58
CA GLY A 118 4.13 -11.50 5.24
C GLY A 118 2.62 -11.38 5.01
N ALA A 119 2.08 -10.16 5.11
CA ALA A 119 0.68 -9.89 4.76
C ALA A 119 0.57 -9.45 3.29
N PRO A 120 -0.53 -9.80 2.59
CA PRO A 120 -0.84 -9.23 1.29
C PRO A 120 -0.80 -7.69 1.30
N VAL A 121 -0.23 -7.10 0.24
CA VAL A 121 -0.04 -5.66 0.06
C VAL A 121 -1.03 -5.15 -0.97
N VAL A 122 -1.83 -4.15 -0.59
CA VAL A 122 -2.74 -3.44 -1.50
C VAL A 122 -2.18 -2.05 -1.78
N LEU A 123 -1.92 -1.74 -3.05
CA LEU A 123 -1.48 -0.41 -3.46
C LEU A 123 -2.69 0.50 -3.62
N GLN A 124 -2.77 1.55 -2.80
CA GLN A 124 -3.78 2.58 -2.97
C GLN A 124 -3.28 3.68 -3.91
N LEU A 125 -4.03 3.92 -4.99
CA LEU A 125 -3.76 4.93 -5.99
C LEU A 125 -4.65 6.17 -5.81
N GLY A 126 -4.05 7.35 -5.93
CA GLY A 126 -4.76 8.59 -6.25
C GLY A 126 -4.83 8.73 -7.78
N VAL A 127 -6.05 8.65 -8.33
CA VAL A 127 -6.29 8.59 -9.79
C VAL A 127 -7.29 9.66 -10.20
N SER A 128 -7.03 10.34 -11.30
CA SER A 128 -7.96 11.30 -11.93
C SER A 128 -8.06 11.15 -13.44
N ASP A 129 -7.38 10.16 -14.02
CA ASP A 129 -7.41 9.83 -15.44
C ASP A 129 -7.28 8.31 -15.62
N GLU A 130 -8.07 7.75 -16.53
CA GLU A 130 -8.17 6.30 -16.76
C GLU A 130 -6.86 5.71 -17.26
N ALA A 131 -6.29 6.29 -18.33
CA ALA A 131 -5.09 5.79 -18.98
C ALA A 131 -3.88 5.86 -18.05
N VAL A 132 -3.75 6.96 -17.30
CA VAL A 132 -2.70 7.13 -16.30
C VAL A 132 -2.86 6.15 -15.13
N GLY A 133 -4.10 5.95 -14.65
CA GLY A 133 -4.40 4.96 -13.62
C GLY A 133 -4.01 3.55 -14.05
N VAL A 134 -4.41 3.14 -15.25
CA VAL A 134 -4.07 1.85 -15.85
C VAL A 134 -2.56 1.68 -16.02
N ALA A 135 -1.85 2.68 -16.55
CA ALA A 135 -0.41 2.62 -16.70
C ALA A 135 0.32 2.44 -15.36
N ALA A 136 -0.10 3.16 -14.31
CA ALA A 136 0.45 3.02 -12.97
C ALA A 136 0.18 1.63 -12.37
N ALA A 137 -1.05 1.13 -12.51
CA ALA A 137 -1.44 -0.18 -11.97
C ALA A 137 -0.72 -1.33 -12.69
N LEU A 138 -0.66 -1.31 -14.02
CA LEU A 138 0.05 -2.33 -14.81
C LEU A 138 1.54 -2.39 -14.48
N LEU A 139 2.18 -1.24 -14.20
CA LEU A 139 3.59 -1.18 -13.84
C LEU A 139 3.92 -1.97 -12.56
N CYS A 140 2.99 -2.07 -11.60
CA CYS A 140 3.26 -2.61 -10.26
C CYS A 140 2.44 -3.85 -9.89
N CYS A 141 1.43 -4.22 -10.67
CA CYS A 141 0.47 -5.27 -10.32
C CYS A 141 1.07 -6.66 -10.06
N GLU A 142 2.27 -6.94 -10.58
CA GLU A 142 2.99 -8.19 -10.29
C GLU A 142 3.71 -8.19 -8.93
N ASP A 143 3.92 -7.02 -8.35
CA ASP A 143 4.68 -6.85 -7.10
C ASP A 143 3.74 -6.60 -5.88
N VAL A 144 2.44 -6.43 -6.13
CA VAL A 144 1.38 -6.23 -5.13
C VAL A 144 0.25 -7.25 -5.29
N ASP A 145 -0.56 -7.42 -4.25
CA ASP A 145 -1.64 -8.41 -4.24
C ASP A 145 -3.00 -7.83 -4.59
N GLY A 146 -3.14 -6.50 -4.57
CA GLY A 146 -4.37 -5.81 -4.92
C GLY A 146 -4.14 -4.34 -5.24
N ILE A 147 -5.12 -3.73 -5.91
CA ILE A 147 -5.15 -2.31 -6.25
C ILE A 147 -6.38 -1.69 -5.57
N ASP A 148 -6.20 -0.52 -4.97
CA ASP A 148 -7.27 0.28 -4.38
C ASP A 148 -7.30 1.69 -4.98
N VAL A 149 -8.48 2.26 -5.18
CA VAL A 149 -8.62 3.67 -5.58
C VAL A 149 -9.05 4.52 -4.38
N ASN A 150 -8.28 5.57 -4.10
CA ASN A 150 -8.66 6.55 -3.09
C ASN A 150 -9.78 7.46 -3.63
N MET A 151 -10.96 7.30 -3.05
CA MET A 151 -12.14 8.12 -3.33
C MET A 151 -12.62 8.88 -2.09
N GLY A 152 -11.75 9.08 -1.08
CA GLY A 152 -12.16 9.60 0.24
C GLY A 152 -11.25 10.69 0.81
N CYS A 153 -10.13 11.01 0.18
CA CYS A 153 -9.21 12.05 0.64
C CYS A 153 -9.84 13.45 0.49
N PRO A 154 -10.04 14.22 1.59
CA PRO A 154 -10.61 15.56 1.54
C PRO A 154 -9.56 16.65 1.27
N LYS A 155 -8.26 16.30 1.19
CA LYS A 155 -7.19 17.27 1.09
C LYS A 155 -7.33 18.06 -0.22
N LYS A 156 -7.16 19.38 -0.13
CA LYS A 156 -7.26 20.31 -1.25
C LYS A 156 -6.44 19.84 -2.47
N PHE A 157 -5.20 19.38 -2.25
CA PHE A 157 -4.37 18.80 -3.31
C PHE A 157 -5.06 17.66 -4.08
N SER A 158 -5.70 16.71 -3.40
CA SER A 158 -6.40 15.60 -4.06
C SER A 158 -7.65 16.11 -4.79
N VAL A 159 -8.47 16.93 -4.11
CA VAL A 159 -9.75 17.40 -4.65
C VAL A 159 -9.55 18.32 -5.87
N ASP A 160 -8.62 19.27 -5.81
CA ASP A 160 -8.34 20.21 -6.91
C ASP A 160 -7.81 19.49 -8.16
N ASN A 161 -7.14 18.35 -7.99
CA ASN A 161 -6.61 17.54 -9.09
C ASN A 161 -7.59 16.44 -9.53
N GLY A 162 -8.85 16.48 -9.09
CA GLY A 162 -9.89 15.52 -9.48
C GLY A 162 -9.70 14.10 -8.93
N MET A 163 -8.97 13.95 -7.82
CA MET A 163 -8.74 12.69 -7.10
C MET A 163 -9.46 12.70 -5.74
N GLY A 164 -9.42 11.56 -5.02
CA GLY A 164 -9.95 11.49 -3.66
C GLY A 164 -11.45 11.77 -3.61
N ALA A 165 -11.89 12.62 -2.66
CA ALA A 165 -13.30 12.93 -2.48
C ALA A 165 -13.96 13.66 -3.67
N ALA A 166 -13.21 14.14 -4.67
CA ALA A 166 -13.78 14.63 -5.92
C ALA A 166 -14.53 13.52 -6.69
N LEU A 167 -14.00 12.29 -6.67
CA LEU A 167 -14.59 11.14 -7.35
C LEU A 167 -15.95 10.72 -6.77
N MET A 168 -16.23 11.07 -5.51
CA MET A 168 -17.57 10.87 -4.91
C MET A 168 -18.64 11.76 -5.56
N ARG A 169 -18.26 12.91 -6.13
CA ARG A 169 -19.17 13.79 -6.86
C ARG A 169 -19.19 13.47 -8.35
N GLU A 170 -18.06 13.06 -8.91
CA GLU A 170 -17.89 12.71 -10.31
C GLU A 170 -18.07 11.19 -10.55
N THR A 171 -19.26 10.65 -10.24
CA THR A 171 -19.51 9.19 -10.24
C THR A 171 -19.24 8.52 -11.58
N SER A 172 -19.53 9.18 -12.71
CA SER A 172 -19.20 8.68 -14.06
C SER A 172 -17.70 8.46 -14.25
N LYS A 173 -16.87 9.40 -13.75
CA LYS A 173 -15.42 9.33 -13.83
C LYS A 173 -14.86 8.27 -12.89
N ALA A 174 -15.43 8.17 -11.68
CA ALA A 174 -15.08 7.10 -10.75
C ALA A 174 -15.34 5.71 -11.36
N ALA A 175 -16.50 5.55 -12.02
CA ALA A 175 -16.87 4.30 -12.68
C ALA A 175 -15.95 3.97 -13.87
N SER A 176 -15.63 4.95 -14.71
CA SER A 176 -14.77 4.72 -15.87
C SER A 176 -13.34 4.33 -15.46
N ILE A 177 -12.79 4.97 -14.41
CA ILE A 177 -11.50 4.58 -13.81
C ILE A 177 -11.53 3.14 -13.31
N LEU A 178 -12.54 2.76 -12.53
CA LEU A 178 -12.64 1.40 -11.97
C LEU A 178 -12.81 0.34 -13.07
N PHE A 179 -13.62 0.64 -14.08
CA PHE A 179 -13.80 -0.23 -15.23
C PHE A 179 -12.48 -0.44 -15.98
N ALA A 180 -11.80 0.64 -16.36
CA ALA A 180 -10.55 0.59 -17.11
C ALA A 180 -9.43 -0.14 -16.35
N LEU A 181 -9.35 0.07 -15.03
CA LEU A 181 -8.41 -0.65 -14.17
C LEU A 181 -8.66 -2.16 -14.19
N ASP A 182 -9.90 -2.59 -13.94
CA ASP A 182 -10.22 -4.01 -13.92
C ASP A 182 -10.03 -4.67 -15.30
N ASP A 183 -10.48 -4.00 -16.36
CA ASP A 183 -10.36 -4.49 -17.74
C ASP A 183 -8.90 -4.71 -18.14
N ALA A 184 -8.01 -3.78 -17.79
CA ALA A 184 -6.59 -3.90 -18.10
C ALA A 184 -5.85 -4.91 -17.20
N LEU A 185 -6.14 -4.92 -15.89
CA LEU A 185 -5.45 -5.78 -14.92
C LEU A 185 -5.83 -7.25 -15.05
N ASN A 186 -7.11 -7.50 -15.37
CA ASN A 186 -7.75 -8.80 -15.38
C ASN A 186 -8.23 -9.22 -16.78
N ALA A 187 -7.67 -8.62 -17.84
CA ALA A 187 -7.86 -9.11 -19.21
C ALA A 187 -7.51 -10.62 -19.30
N PRO A 188 -8.19 -11.39 -20.18
CA PRO A 188 -8.01 -12.84 -20.24
C PRO A 188 -6.56 -13.31 -20.40
N ASP A 189 -5.75 -12.60 -21.19
CA ASP A 189 -4.32 -12.89 -21.40
C ASP A 189 -3.51 -12.65 -20.12
N LYS A 190 -3.79 -11.57 -19.39
CA LYS A 190 -3.14 -11.24 -18.10
C LYS A 190 -3.53 -12.25 -17.04
N LEU A 191 -4.81 -12.61 -16.97
CA LEU A 191 -5.30 -13.61 -16.02
C LEU A 191 -4.65 -14.97 -16.28
N ALA A 192 -4.57 -15.40 -17.54
CA ALA A 192 -3.93 -16.65 -17.94
C ALA A 192 -2.43 -16.66 -17.62
N ALA A 193 -1.72 -15.56 -17.90
CA ALA A 193 -0.28 -15.45 -17.62
C ALA A 193 0.02 -15.42 -16.12
N ARG A 194 -0.80 -14.72 -15.33
CA ARG A 194 -0.61 -14.53 -13.89
C ARG A 194 -1.15 -15.70 -13.05
N GLY A 195 -2.11 -16.45 -13.57
CA GLY A 195 -2.81 -17.51 -12.85
C GLY A 195 -3.68 -17.02 -11.68
N ARG A 196 -3.89 -15.70 -11.54
CA ARG A 196 -4.73 -15.09 -10.50
C ARG A 196 -5.33 -13.77 -10.97
N ARG A 197 -6.50 -13.44 -10.44
CA ARG A 197 -7.10 -12.11 -10.55
C ARG A 197 -6.38 -11.14 -9.62
N VAL A 198 -6.28 -9.87 -10.01
CA VAL A 198 -5.87 -8.77 -9.13
C VAL A 198 -7.15 -8.18 -8.52
N PRO A 199 -7.36 -8.34 -7.19
CA PRO A 199 -8.44 -7.70 -6.47
C PRO A 199 -8.36 -6.17 -6.60
N LEU A 200 -9.43 -5.59 -7.15
CA LEU A 200 -9.70 -4.15 -7.19
C LEU A 200 -10.66 -3.76 -6.06
N SER A 201 -10.32 -2.74 -5.29
CA SER A 201 -11.18 -2.11 -4.27
C SER A 201 -11.18 -0.59 -4.40
N PHE A 202 -12.06 0.09 -3.66
CA PHE A 202 -11.94 1.53 -3.46
C PHE A 202 -12.40 1.96 -2.07
N LYS A 203 -11.88 3.11 -1.61
CA LYS A 203 -12.15 3.65 -0.27
C LYS A 203 -12.82 5.02 -0.35
N ILE A 204 -14.00 5.14 0.28
CA ILE A 204 -14.81 6.37 0.33
C ILE A 204 -14.96 6.91 1.76
N ARG A 205 -15.59 8.07 1.85
CA ARG A 205 -16.22 8.62 3.06
C ARG A 205 -17.75 8.56 2.93
N LEU A 206 -18.47 8.88 4.00
CA LEU A 206 -19.93 8.99 3.96
C LEU A 206 -20.36 10.32 3.33
N LEU A 207 -21.54 10.31 2.71
CA LEU A 207 -22.31 11.53 2.45
C LEU A 207 -23.17 11.87 3.68
N GLU A 208 -23.93 12.96 3.58
CA GLU A 208 -24.76 13.46 4.69
C GLU A 208 -25.84 12.48 5.12
N THR A 209 -26.34 11.66 4.21
CA THR A 209 -27.33 10.61 4.50
C THR A 209 -26.85 9.24 4.03
N ALA A 210 -27.43 8.19 4.61
CA ALA A 210 -27.14 6.81 4.21
C ALA A 210 -27.66 6.52 2.79
N GLU A 211 -28.82 7.10 2.46
CA GLU A 211 -29.47 7.08 1.16
C GLU A 211 -28.56 7.65 0.08
N ALA A 212 -28.08 8.88 0.27
CA ALA A 212 -27.18 9.51 -0.70
C ALA A 212 -25.90 8.69 -0.88
N THR A 213 -25.37 8.13 0.21
CA THR A 213 -24.18 7.25 0.15
C THR A 213 -24.46 6.01 -0.69
N ALA A 214 -25.62 5.37 -0.51
CA ALA A 214 -26.02 4.19 -1.26
C ALA A 214 -26.29 4.51 -2.74
N GLU A 215 -27.02 5.59 -3.05
CA GLU A 215 -27.33 6.01 -4.42
C GLU A 215 -26.07 6.36 -5.23
N MET A 216 -25.13 7.08 -4.62
CA MET A 216 -23.82 7.35 -5.23
C MET A 216 -23.10 6.05 -5.59
N LEU A 217 -23.05 5.09 -4.67
CA LEU A 217 -22.37 3.81 -4.90
C LEU A 217 -23.08 2.96 -5.96
N ILE A 218 -24.41 2.92 -5.98
CA ILE A 218 -25.20 2.26 -7.02
C ILE A 218 -24.87 2.88 -8.39
N SER A 219 -24.90 4.21 -8.50
CA SER A 219 -24.60 4.93 -9.75
C SER A 219 -23.20 4.63 -10.30
N ILE A 220 -22.22 4.42 -9.41
CA ILE A 220 -20.86 3.99 -9.80
C ILE A 220 -20.91 2.54 -10.28
N MET A 221 -21.44 1.63 -9.47
CA MET A 221 -21.35 0.19 -9.73
C MET A 221 -22.21 -0.28 -10.90
N GLU A 222 -23.32 0.39 -11.23
CA GLU A 222 -24.11 0.11 -12.44
C GLU A 222 -23.30 0.30 -13.72
N LYS A 223 -22.40 1.29 -13.75
CA LYS A 223 -21.52 1.57 -14.89
C LYS A 223 -20.28 0.67 -14.90
N VAL A 224 -19.76 0.32 -13.72
CA VAL A 224 -18.62 -0.60 -13.60
C VAL A 224 -19.03 -2.03 -13.98
N GLY A 225 -20.21 -2.47 -13.55
CA GLY A 225 -20.68 -3.84 -13.69
C GLY A 225 -20.32 -4.73 -12.50
N ALA A 226 -21.01 -5.86 -12.41
CA ALA A 226 -20.81 -6.84 -11.35
C ALA A 226 -19.39 -7.46 -11.42
N HIS A 227 -18.93 -8.01 -10.29
CA HIS A 227 -17.72 -8.85 -10.22
C HIS A 227 -16.37 -8.18 -10.52
N ARG A 228 -16.34 -6.88 -10.89
CA ARG A 228 -15.08 -6.14 -11.12
C ARG A 228 -14.44 -5.59 -9.86
N VAL A 229 -15.25 -5.11 -8.93
CA VAL A 229 -14.81 -4.60 -7.62
C VAL A 229 -15.09 -5.64 -6.54
N HIS A 230 -14.13 -5.80 -5.62
CA HIS A 230 -14.11 -6.87 -4.63
C HIS A 230 -14.33 -6.38 -3.20
N ALA A 231 -14.04 -5.10 -2.95
CA ALA A 231 -14.36 -4.49 -1.67
C ALA A 231 -14.60 -2.99 -1.79
N ILE A 232 -15.47 -2.49 -0.92
CA ILE A 232 -15.71 -1.06 -0.72
C ILE A 232 -15.43 -0.74 0.74
N THR A 233 -14.44 0.14 0.97
CA THR A 233 -14.13 0.61 2.32
C THR A 233 -14.89 1.90 2.62
N LEU A 234 -15.72 1.88 3.66
CA LEU A 234 -16.45 3.06 4.14
C LEU A 234 -15.71 3.62 5.36
N HIS A 235 -15.08 4.78 5.19
CA HIS A 235 -14.72 5.59 6.34
C HIS A 235 -15.99 6.24 6.88
N ALA A 236 -16.43 5.81 8.07
CA ALA A 236 -17.67 6.23 8.72
C ALA A 236 -17.63 7.69 9.23
N ARG A 237 -17.13 8.62 8.42
CA ARG A 237 -17.16 10.07 8.63
C ARG A 237 -17.48 10.76 7.31
N THR A 238 -18.08 11.95 7.37
CA THR A 238 -18.25 12.76 6.15
C THR A 238 -16.91 13.38 5.73
N VAL A 239 -16.87 13.95 4.52
CA VAL A 239 -15.67 14.59 3.96
C VAL A 239 -15.15 15.73 4.84
N ASN A 240 -16.06 16.55 5.37
CA ASN A 240 -15.74 17.76 6.13
C ASN A 240 -15.69 17.55 7.66
N GLN A 241 -16.03 16.36 8.13
CA GLN A 241 -16.01 16.03 9.56
C GLN A 241 -14.58 15.98 10.11
N ALA A 242 -14.38 16.51 11.32
CA ALA A 242 -13.08 16.49 11.99
C ALA A 242 -12.64 15.06 12.33
N ALA A 243 -11.34 14.86 12.51
CA ALA A 243 -10.83 13.52 12.82
C ALA A 243 -11.17 13.09 14.25
N GLU A 244 -11.34 14.06 15.14
CA GLU A 244 -11.63 13.94 16.56
C GLU A 244 -13.09 13.52 16.79
N ASP A 245 -14.00 13.95 15.91
CA ASP A 245 -15.42 13.63 15.99
C ASP A 245 -15.69 12.13 15.89
N SER A 246 -16.73 11.66 16.59
CA SER A 246 -17.15 10.26 16.56
C SER A 246 -17.60 9.82 15.16
N PRO A 247 -17.20 8.61 14.68
CA PRO A 247 -17.72 8.09 13.43
C PRO A 247 -19.24 7.85 13.48
N HIS A 248 -19.90 8.05 12.35
CA HIS A 248 -21.31 7.75 12.14
C HIS A 248 -21.50 6.27 11.74
N TYR A 249 -21.24 5.34 12.67
CA TYR A 249 -21.34 3.91 12.40
C TYR A 249 -22.75 3.48 11.96
N ASP A 250 -23.80 3.99 12.60
CA ASP A 250 -25.19 3.66 12.23
C ASP A 250 -25.53 4.14 10.82
N ARG A 251 -25.06 5.32 10.40
CA ARG A 251 -25.24 5.83 9.03
C ARG A 251 -24.52 4.93 8.02
N ALA A 252 -23.32 4.48 8.34
CA ALA A 252 -22.56 3.57 7.49
C ALA A 252 -23.25 2.19 7.38
N ALA A 253 -23.73 1.65 8.51
CA ALA A 253 -24.46 0.39 8.57
C ALA A 253 -25.76 0.45 7.78
N GLU A 254 -26.52 1.54 7.90
CA GLU A 254 -27.75 1.78 7.14
C GLU A 254 -27.48 1.83 5.63
N ALA A 255 -26.40 2.50 5.19
CA ALA A 255 -26.00 2.52 3.78
C ALA A 255 -25.65 1.10 3.28
N VAL A 256 -24.87 0.33 4.04
CA VAL A 256 -24.53 -1.06 3.71
C VAL A 256 -25.79 -1.93 3.61
N ARG A 257 -26.73 -1.79 4.56
CA ARG A 257 -27.99 -2.54 4.56
C ARG A 257 -28.79 -2.29 3.28
N ARG A 258 -28.90 -1.03 2.86
CA ARG A 258 -29.57 -0.66 1.59
C ARG A 258 -28.87 -1.24 0.38
N LEU A 259 -27.54 -1.14 0.34
CA LEU A 259 -26.74 -1.67 -0.76
C LEU A 259 -26.90 -3.18 -0.89
N ARG A 260 -26.89 -3.94 0.22
CA ARG A 260 -27.08 -5.40 0.18
C ARG A 260 -28.42 -5.84 -0.41
N SER A 261 -29.45 -4.99 -0.41
CA SER A 261 -30.71 -5.25 -1.10
C SER A 261 -30.61 -5.12 -2.62
N HIS A 262 -29.55 -4.48 -3.13
CA HIS A 262 -29.30 -4.30 -4.56
C HIS A 262 -28.46 -5.47 -5.13
N PRO A 263 -28.84 -6.08 -6.27
CA PRO A 263 -28.17 -7.29 -6.80
C PRO A 263 -26.65 -7.17 -7.00
N LEU A 264 -26.18 -6.00 -7.44
CA LEU A 264 -24.75 -5.73 -7.68
C LEU A 264 -23.87 -5.82 -6.42
N PHE A 265 -24.45 -5.75 -5.22
CA PHE A 265 -23.70 -5.69 -3.96
C PHE A 265 -23.90 -6.91 -3.07
N LYS A 266 -24.66 -7.92 -3.52
CA LYS A 266 -24.99 -9.10 -2.70
C LYS A 266 -23.73 -9.80 -2.17
N GLU A 267 -22.73 -9.94 -3.03
CA GLU A 267 -21.43 -10.58 -2.71
C GLU A 267 -20.32 -9.56 -2.41
N MET A 268 -20.64 -8.26 -2.34
CA MET A 268 -19.65 -7.22 -2.10
C MET A 268 -19.13 -7.29 -0.66
N CYS A 269 -17.81 -7.26 -0.48
CA CYS A 269 -17.19 -7.12 0.82
C CYS A 269 -17.19 -5.65 1.26
N PHE A 270 -17.90 -5.33 2.34
CA PHE A 270 -17.86 -3.99 2.93
C PHE A 270 -16.86 -3.93 4.09
N VAL A 271 -15.92 -3.00 4.02
CA VAL A 271 -14.88 -2.80 5.03
C VAL A 271 -15.19 -1.57 5.87
N LEU A 272 -15.32 -1.73 7.18
CA LEU A 272 -15.53 -0.60 8.10
C LEU A 272 -14.20 0.08 8.41
N ASN A 273 -14.17 1.41 8.24
CA ASN A 273 -13.06 2.25 8.70
C ASN A 273 -13.57 3.43 9.55
N GLY A 274 -12.72 3.90 10.46
CA GLY A 274 -13.01 5.03 11.34
C GLY A 274 -13.04 4.60 12.80
N SER A 275 -12.10 5.09 13.60
CA SER A 275 -11.94 4.80 15.04
C SER A 275 -12.13 3.32 15.46
N VAL A 276 -11.77 2.37 14.60
CA VAL A 276 -11.49 0.98 15.00
C VAL A 276 -10.17 0.99 15.79
N ARG A 277 -10.18 0.40 16.98
CA ARG A 277 -9.13 0.48 18.00
C ARG A 277 -8.19 -0.71 17.99
N SER A 278 -8.72 -1.90 17.73
CA SER A 278 -7.99 -3.16 17.73
C SER A 278 -8.72 -4.20 16.89
N ARG A 279 -8.09 -5.36 16.68
CA ARG A 279 -8.72 -6.56 16.10
C ARG A 279 -10.01 -6.94 16.84
N GLU A 280 -9.98 -6.91 18.18
CA GLU A 280 -11.13 -7.25 19.03
C GLU A 280 -12.28 -6.24 18.87
N ASP A 281 -11.99 -4.93 19.01
CA ASP A 281 -12.96 -3.86 18.77
C ASP A 281 -13.52 -3.93 17.34
N GLY A 282 -12.67 -4.29 16.38
CA GLY A 282 -13.07 -4.56 15.01
C GLY A 282 -14.06 -5.71 14.88
N ALA A 283 -13.81 -6.84 15.52
CA ALA A 283 -14.70 -8.00 15.51
C ALA A 283 -16.09 -7.69 16.08
N VAL A 284 -16.14 -6.94 17.18
CA VAL A 284 -17.39 -6.44 17.77
C VAL A 284 -18.14 -5.54 16.78
N LYS A 285 -17.45 -4.56 16.20
CA LYS A 285 -18.05 -3.61 15.25
C LYS A 285 -18.52 -4.27 13.95
N MET A 286 -17.81 -5.25 13.42
CA MET A 286 -18.25 -6.02 12.25
C MET A 286 -19.60 -6.67 12.51
N THR A 287 -19.72 -7.35 13.65
CA THR A 287 -20.94 -8.04 14.06
C THR A 287 -22.07 -7.03 14.30
N GLN A 288 -21.79 -5.95 15.02
CA GLN A 288 -22.79 -4.93 15.37
C GLN A 288 -23.32 -4.16 14.16
N PHE A 289 -22.45 -3.82 13.20
CA PHE A 289 -22.78 -2.90 12.11
C PHE A 289 -22.91 -3.56 10.74
N GLY A 290 -22.79 -4.89 10.64
CA GLY A 290 -23.02 -5.65 9.41
C GLY A 290 -21.92 -5.54 8.35
N PHE A 291 -20.69 -5.27 8.79
CA PHE A 291 -19.50 -5.19 7.91
C PHE A 291 -18.77 -6.53 7.85
N ASP A 292 -18.10 -6.79 6.73
CA ASP A 292 -17.38 -8.04 6.48
C ASP A 292 -15.92 -8.01 6.93
N ALA A 293 -15.34 -6.82 7.06
CA ALA A 293 -13.96 -6.60 7.44
C ALA A 293 -13.79 -5.24 8.12
N VAL A 294 -12.63 -5.01 8.72
CA VAL A 294 -12.30 -3.74 9.40
C VAL A 294 -10.93 -3.24 9.00
N MET A 295 -10.78 -1.92 9.00
CA MET A 295 -9.54 -1.24 8.65
C MET A 295 -9.13 -0.27 9.75
N ILE A 296 -7.92 -0.43 10.29
CA ILE A 296 -7.35 0.31 11.41
C ILE A 296 -6.31 1.31 10.90
N ALA A 297 -6.47 2.59 11.27
CA ALA A 297 -5.57 3.69 10.88
C ALA A 297 -4.79 4.24 12.08
N ARG A 298 -5.34 5.27 12.76
CA ARG A 298 -4.66 5.99 13.84
C ARG A 298 -4.18 5.09 14.98
N HIS A 299 -4.99 4.13 15.42
CA HIS A 299 -4.58 3.24 16.50
C HIS A 299 -3.39 2.36 16.09
N ALA A 300 -3.32 1.92 14.82
CA ALA A 300 -2.14 1.22 14.31
C ALA A 300 -0.91 2.13 14.21
N MET A 301 -1.09 3.43 13.93
CA MET A 301 0.00 4.40 13.95
C MET A 301 0.56 4.62 15.35
N TRP A 302 -0.25 4.45 16.40
CA TRP A 302 0.17 4.62 17.79
C TRP A 302 0.72 3.33 18.39
N ASP A 303 -0.02 2.24 18.22
CA ASP A 303 0.28 0.92 18.73
C ASP A 303 0.05 -0.11 17.63
N MET A 304 1.12 -0.64 17.05
CA MET A 304 1.03 -1.64 15.99
C MET A 304 0.55 -3.00 16.51
N SER A 305 0.56 -3.26 17.82
CA SER A 305 0.08 -4.52 18.41
C SER A 305 -1.45 -4.65 18.40
N VAL A 306 -2.17 -3.61 17.96
CA VAL A 306 -3.63 -3.62 17.71
C VAL A 306 -4.09 -4.72 16.75
N PHE A 307 -3.17 -5.28 15.96
CA PHE A 307 -3.44 -6.39 15.05
C PHE A 307 -3.24 -7.78 15.68
N SER A 308 -2.70 -7.86 16.89
CA SER A 308 -2.36 -9.11 17.55
C SER A 308 -3.56 -10.05 17.60
N ARG A 309 -3.29 -11.33 17.31
CA ARG A 309 -4.25 -12.43 17.45
C ARG A 309 -4.29 -13.00 18.87
N HIS A 310 -3.28 -12.67 19.69
CA HIS A 310 -3.22 -13.12 21.07
C HIS A 310 -4.13 -12.25 21.92
N VAL A 311 -5.13 -12.87 22.53
CA VAL A 311 -5.90 -12.24 23.62
C VAL A 311 -5.01 -12.30 24.87
N PRO A 312 -4.66 -11.17 25.50
CA PRO A 312 -3.95 -11.21 26.76
C PRO A 312 -4.74 -12.06 27.76
N SER A 313 -4.10 -13.10 28.31
CA SER A 313 -4.78 -14.02 29.23
C SER A 313 -5.40 -13.23 30.39
N ALA A 314 -6.71 -13.40 30.59
CA ALA A 314 -7.47 -12.74 31.65
C ALA A 314 -7.02 -13.15 33.08
N ARG A 315 -6.08 -14.09 33.23
CA ARG A 315 -5.59 -14.57 34.53
C ARG A 315 -4.77 -13.57 35.36
N GLY A 316 -4.64 -12.32 34.92
CA GLY A 316 -4.06 -11.22 35.71
C GLY A 316 -4.87 -9.93 35.71
N ARG A 317 -6.05 -9.88 35.08
CA ARG A 317 -6.88 -8.67 34.97
C ARG A 317 -8.08 -8.71 35.92
N SER A 318 -7.86 -9.05 37.18
CA SER A 318 -8.84 -8.72 38.23
C SER A 318 -8.51 -7.30 38.73
N SER A 319 -9.44 -6.37 38.52
CA SER A 319 -9.36 -4.92 38.81
C SER A 319 -8.24 -4.18 38.09
N LEU A 320 -8.48 -3.80 36.81
CA LEU A 320 -7.68 -2.77 36.17
C LEU A 320 -8.02 -1.42 36.83
N SER A 321 -7.04 -0.80 37.48
CA SER A 321 -7.10 0.63 37.78
C SER A 321 -6.89 1.42 36.47
N SER A 322 -7.16 2.72 36.48
CA SER A 322 -6.94 3.59 35.31
C SER A 322 -5.47 3.67 34.84
N GLU A 323 -4.53 3.09 35.59
CA GLU A 323 -3.08 3.14 35.32
C GLU A 323 -2.60 1.99 34.41
N ASP A 324 -3.32 0.87 34.33
CA ASP A 324 -2.96 -0.27 33.47
C ASP A 324 -3.26 -0.05 31.96
N ALA A 325 -3.74 1.15 31.59
CA ALA A 325 -4.00 1.54 30.21
C ALA A 325 -2.72 1.96 29.44
N GLU A 326 -1.55 1.90 30.09
CA GLU A 326 -0.27 2.42 29.59
C GLU A 326 0.65 1.39 28.90
N ALA A 327 0.16 0.20 28.55
CA ALA A 327 0.94 -0.82 27.83
C ALA A 327 0.34 -1.14 26.46
N PRO A 328 1.16 -1.47 25.44
CA PRO A 328 0.68 -2.00 24.16
C PRO A 328 -0.13 -3.29 24.37
N LEU A 329 -1.11 -3.53 23.49
CA LEU A 329 -2.02 -4.67 23.61
C LEU A 329 -1.32 -6.05 23.63
N ALA A 330 -0.14 -6.20 23.03
CA ALA A 330 0.55 -7.50 22.97
C ALA A 330 2.08 -7.48 23.21
N SER A 331 2.70 -6.35 23.57
CA SER A 331 4.16 -6.27 23.82
C SER A 331 4.50 -5.79 25.23
N THR A 332 5.68 -6.17 25.73
CA THR A 332 6.21 -5.83 27.07
C THR A 332 6.27 -4.33 27.37
N SER A 333 6.44 -3.44 26.37
CA SER A 333 6.30 -1.97 26.52
C SER A 333 6.21 -1.23 25.17
N TRP A 334 5.69 0.01 25.12
CA TRP A 334 5.74 0.84 23.89
C TRP A 334 7.18 1.17 23.47
N MET A 335 8.11 1.32 24.42
CA MET A 335 9.52 1.54 24.11
C MET A 335 10.09 0.38 23.29
N ASP A 336 9.81 -0.87 23.68
CA ASP A 336 10.29 -2.04 22.95
C ASP A 336 9.62 -2.18 21.58
N LEU A 337 8.32 -1.89 21.51
CA LEU A 337 7.58 -1.87 20.25
C LEU A 337 8.19 -0.86 19.26
N TYR A 338 8.52 0.34 19.72
CA TYR A 338 9.10 1.39 18.87
C TYR A 338 10.58 1.14 18.55
N ARG A 339 11.36 0.53 19.46
CA ARG A 339 12.71 0.04 19.15
C ARG A 339 12.67 -0.98 18.02
N ALA A 340 11.74 -1.93 18.07
CA ALA A 340 11.54 -2.92 17.00
C ALA A 340 11.07 -2.27 15.69
N LEU A 341 10.19 -1.26 15.77
CA LEU A 341 9.78 -0.47 14.62
C LEU A 341 10.97 0.27 13.98
N LEU A 342 11.83 0.91 14.77
CA LEU A 342 13.03 1.63 14.28
C LEU A 342 14.00 0.68 13.57
N ARG A 343 14.28 -0.50 14.16
CA ARG A 343 15.05 -1.56 13.50
C ARG A 343 14.45 -1.96 12.17
N THR A 344 13.12 -2.14 12.13
CA THR A 344 12.41 -2.50 10.89
C THR A 344 12.53 -1.40 9.85
N HIS A 345 12.32 -0.14 10.23
CA HIS A 345 12.48 0.99 9.32
C HIS A 345 13.90 1.09 8.74
N ALA A 346 14.93 0.91 9.57
CA ALA A 346 16.32 0.90 9.13
C ALA A 346 16.58 -0.28 8.16
N LYS A 347 16.14 -1.49 8.53
CA LYS A 347 16.27 -2.72 7.72
C LYS A 347 15.62 -2.59 6.33
N TYR A 348 14.49 -1.89 6.24
CA TYR A 348 13.79 -1.64 4.98
C TYR A 348 14.08 -0.25 4.39
N ARG A 349 15.17 0.40 4.84
CA ARG A 349 15.67 1.70 4.35
C ARG A 349 14.59 2.77 4.20
N THR A 350 13.66 2.83 5.16
CA THR A 350 12.63 3.87 5.16
C THR A 350 13.32 5.24 5.29
N PRO A 351 12.98 6.27 4.50
CA PRO A 351 13.60 7.59 4.66
C PRO A 351 13.42 8.13 6.08
N PHE A 352 14.50 8.64 6.68
CA PHE A 352 14.48 9.17 8.05
C PHE A 352 13.35 10.19 8.28
N THR A 353 13.10 11.07 7.31
CA THR A 353 12.05 12.09 7.40
C THR A 353 10.64 11.50 7.54
N TYR A 354 10.40 10.30 7.01
CA TYR A 354 9.13 9.59 7.13
C TYR A 354 9.00 8.94 8.51
N VAL A 355 10.10 8.38 9.03
CA VAL A 355 10.15 7.86 10.40
C VAL A 355 9.94 8.97 11.42
N LYS A 356 10.69 10.08 11.32
CA LYS A 356 10.49 11.25 12.18
C LYS A 356 9.05 11.76 12.08
N TYR A 357 8.47 11.81 10.88
CA TYR A 357 7.06 12.18 10.70
C TYR A 357 6.12 11.24 11.47
N HIS A 358 6.29 9.92 11.36
CA HIS A 358 5.49 8.96 12.12
C HIS A 358 5.64 9.18 13.63
N LEU A 359 6.86 9.23 14.15
CA LEU A 359 7.11 9.42 15.59
C LEU A 359 6.47 10.70 16.13
N THR A 360 6.61 11.82 15.41
CA THR A 360 5.98 13.10 15.80
C THR A 360 4.46 13.11 15.76
N ARG A 361 3.82 12.12 15.11
CA ARG A 361 2.37 11.94 15.12
C ARG A 361 1.90 10.93 16.15
N SER A 362 2.76 10.00 16.56
CA SER A 362 2.37 8.95 17.48
C SER A 362 2.77 9.23 18.93
N ILE A 363 4.00 9.70 19.18
CA ILE A 363 4.52 9.98 20.52
C ILE A 363 3.61 10.91 21.34
N PRO A 364 3.06 12.01 20.80
CA PRO A 364 2.15 12.87 21.57
C PRO A 364 0.88 12.16 22.06
N CYS A 365 0.50 11.07 21.41
CA CYS A 365 -0.67 10.26 21.73
C CYS A 365 -0.36 9.08 22.67
N ILE A 366 0.90 8.92 23.10
CA ILE A 366 1.37 7.83 23.95
C ILE A 366 1.95 8.44 25.24
N PRO A 367 1.18 8.46 26.34
CA PRO A 367 1.61 9.10 27.59
C PRO A 367 3.01 8.69 28.05
N ALA A 368 3.29 7.37 28.06
CA ALA A 368 4.57 6.80 28.48
C ALA A 368 5.78 7.30 27.66
N MET A 369 5.58 7.72 26.40
CA MET A 369 6.65 8.17 25.52
C MET A 369 6.67 9.68 25.31
N LYS A 370 5.67 10.42 25.82
CA LYS A 370 5.47 11.84 25.54
C LYS A 370 6.70 12.70 25.88
N HIS A 371 7.46 12.31 26.91
CA HIS A 371 8.70 12.96 27.33
C HIS A 371 9.81 12.96 26.24
N LEU A 372 9.78 12.00 25.31
CA LEU A 372 10.75 11.90 24.20
C LEU A 372 10.47 12.88 23.06
N MET A 373 9.27 13.50 23.04
CA MET A 373 8.81 14.29 21.89
C MET A 373 9.76 15.46 21.56
N THR A 374 10.27 16.16 22.59
CA THR A 374 11.19 17.29 22.40
C THR A 374 12.48 16.85 21.71
N ALA A 375 13.11 15.77 22.21
CA ALA A 375 14.33 15.23 21.62
C ALA A 375 14.10 14.72 20.19
N VAL A 376 13.01 13.98 19.95
CA VAL A 376 12.66 13.50 18.59
C VAL A 376 12.45 14.68 17.63
N GLN A 377 11.80 15.75 18.07
CA GLN A 377 11.49 16.89 17.21
C GLN A 377 12.72 17.75 16.93
N GLN A 378 13.51 18.05 17.95
CA GLN A 378 14.55 19.09 17.90
C GLN A 378 15.95 18.51 17.67
N GLU A 379 16.25 17.34 18.21
CA GLU A 379 17.60 16.78 18.22
C GLU A 379 17.79 15.74 17.11
N ALA A 380 16.76 14.94 16.80
CA ALA A 380 16.92 13.88 15.80
C ALA A 380 17.03 14.44 14.37
N THR A 381 18.15 14.14 13.69
CA THR A 381 18.42 14.49 12.29
C THR A 381 18.72 13.29 11.41
N CYS A 382 19.03 12.15 12.03
CA CYS A 382 19.26 10.87 11.37
C CYS A 382 18.76 9.71 12.26
N TYR A 383 18.88 8.47 11.75
CA TYR A 383 18.50 7.29 12.54
C TYR A 383 19.37 7.06 13.77
N GLU A 384 20.66 7.40 13.73
CA GLU A 384 21.54 7.23 14.89
C GLU A 384 21.04 8.06 16.09
N ASP A 385 20.58 9.29 15.84
CA ASP A 385 20.00 10.14 16.89
C ASP A 385 18.75 9.50 17.49
N LEU A 386 17.87 8.91 16.65
CA LEU A 386 16.71 8.17 17.13
C LEU A 386 17.14 6.93 17.93
N ALA A 387 18.15 6.20 17.47
CA ALA A 387 18.66 5.04 18.17
C ALA A 387 19.18 5.41 19.57
N LYS A 388 19.84 6.56 19.72
CA LYS A 388 20.24 7.13 21.02
C LYS A 388 19.05 7.52 21.89
N ILE A 389 18.09 8.27 21.34
CA ILE A 389 16.88 8.71 22.06
C ILE A 389 16.09 7.51 22.59
N PHE A 390 16.03 6.43 21.82
CA PHE A 390 15.32 5.20 22.18
C PHE A 390 16.19 4.20 22.96
N ALA A 391 17.43 4.57 23.29
CA ALA A 391 18.39 3.74 24.01
C ALA A 391 18.59 2.34 23.38
N LEU A 392 18.82 2.28 22.06
CA LEU A 392 19.28 1.08 21.37
C LEU A 392 20.76 0.79 21.68
N PRO A 393 21.23 -0.48 21.63
CA PRO A 393 22.64 -0.83 21.80
C PRO A 393 23.56 -0.09 20.82
N LEU A 394 24.80 0.21 21.23
CA LEU A 394 25.75 1.02 20.44
C LEU A 394 26.00 0.45 19.04
N GLU A 395 26.16 -0.86 18.92
CA GLU A 395 26.34 -1.56 17.63
C GLU A 395 25.17 -1.30 16.66
N GLU A 396 23.93 -1.28 17.17
CA GLU A 396 22.77 -0.97 16.36
C GLU A 396 22.74 0.51 15.96
N GLN A 397 23.16 1.42 16.85
CA GLN A 397 23.23 2.86 16.54
C GLN A 397 24.16 3.12 15.33
N GLU A 398 25.33 2.47 15.30
CA GLU A 398 26.30 2.61 14.22
C GLU A 398 25.78 2.08 12.88
N SER A 399 25.09 0.93 12.90
CA SER A 399 24.53 0.31 11.69
C SER A 399 23.49 1.18 10.97
N MET A 400 22.80 2.09 11.67
CA MET A 400 21.69 2.85 11.10
C MET A 400 22.11 4.12 10.33
N ARG A 401 23.41 4.44 10.22
CA ARG A 401 23.92 5.66 9.56
C ARG A 401 23.67 5.71 8.04
N GLY A 402 23.48 4.57 7.37
CA GLY A 402 23.51 4.47 5.90
C GLY A 402 22.22 4.81 5.13
N VAL A 403 21.14 5.25 5.76
CA VAL A 403 19.82 5.38 5.10
C VAL A 403 19.63 6.77 4.45
N ALA A 404 20.06 6.93 3.19
CA ALA A 404 19.90 8.17 2.41
C ALA A 404 18.50 8.29 1.80
N ALA A 405 17.93 9.51 1.78
CA ALA A 405 16.57 9.77 1.29
C ALA A 405 16.49 10.07 -0.22
N VAL A 406 17.58 10.57 -0.80
CA VAL A 406 17.65 10.98 -2.22
C VAL A 406 19.05 10.68 -2.73
N GLU A 407 19.12 10.09 -3.92
CA GLU A 407 20.36 9.78 -4.61
C GLU A 407 20.46 10.64 -5.88
N MET A 408 21.65 11.19 -6.12
CA MET A 408 21.97 11.90 -7.37
C MET A 408 22.67 10.93 -8.31
N VAL A 409 22.17 10.80 -9.53
CA VAL A 409 22.75 9.90 -10.54
C VAL A 409 23.10 10.68 -11.82
N ALA A 410 24.15 10.22 -12.52
CA ALA A 410 24.62 10.86 -13.74
C ALA A 410 23.71 10.58 -14.96
N CYS A 411 23.03 9.43 -14.99
CA CYS A 411 22.18 9.00 -16.10
C CYS A 411 20.94 8.26 -15.62
N VAL A 412 19.91 8.21 -16.46
CA VAL A 412 18.70 7.40 -16.26
C VAL A 412 18.93 6.02 -16.88
N PRO A 413 18.62 4.91 -16.18
CA PRO A 413 18.73 3.57 -16.75
C PRO A 413 17.82 3.38 -17.97
N ASN A 414 18.31 2.65 -18.99
CA ASN A 414 17.50 2.26 -20.15
C ASN A 414 16.32 1.38 -19.73
N ARG A 415 15.10 1.70 -20.19
CA ARG A 415 13.85 1.00 -19.80
C ARG A 415 13.86 -0.50 -20.15
N GLU A 416 14.58 -0.91 -21.19
CA GLU A 416 14.58 -2.29 -21.71
C GLU A 416 15.35 -3.29 -20.83
N VAL A 417 16.23 -2.83 -19.93
CA VAL A 417 17.07 -3.73 -19.10
C VAL A 417 16.32 -4.25 -17.86
N THR A 418 15.09 -3.79 -17.61
CA THR A 418 14.35 -4.02 -16.35
C THR A 418 13.25 -5.09 -16.41
N LEU A 419 13.12 -5.80 -17.54
CA LEU A 419 12.30 -7.00 -17.71
C LEU A 419 13.19 -8.23 -17.98
N GLY A 420 14.22 -8.42 -17.16
CA GLY A 420 15.14 -9.56 -17.25
C GLY A 420 14.74 -10.70 -16.32
N VAL A 421 14.26 -11.79 -16.91
CA VAL A 421 14.05 -13.11 -16.31
C VAL A 421 15.31 -13.55 -15.54
N VAL A 422 15.13 -14.03 -14.30
CA VAL A 422 16.18 -14.78 -13.58
C VAL A 422 16.34 -16.12 -14.30
N SER A 423 17.28 -16.18 -15.25
CA SER A 423 17.70 -17.44 -15.86
C SER A 423 18.64 -18.15 -14.88
N SER A 424 18.11 -19.17 -14.22
CA SER A 424 18.89 -20.21 -13.55
C SER A 424 19.76 -20.95 -14.56
N THR A 425 21.08 -20.93 -14.41
CA THR A 425 21.93 -22.08 -14.75
C THR A 425 23.20 -22.03 -13.91
N ALA A 426 23.28 -22.97 -12.97
CA ALA A 426 24.55 -23.49 -12.48
C ALA A 426 25.10 -24.44 -13.55
N THR A 427 26.38 -24.31 -13.92
CA THR A 427 27.39 -25.39 -13.90
C THR A 427 28.73 -24.92 -14.47
N ASN A 428 29.79 -25.48 -13.87
CA ASN A 428 31.22 -25.36 -14.12
C ASN A 428 31.65 -25.38 -15.61
N HIS A 429 32.69 -24.60 -15.96
CA HIS A 429 34.03 -25.15 -16.18
C HIS A 429 35.08 -24.06 -16.47
N ASN A 430 36.30 -24.32 -15.97
CA ASN A 430 37.56 -23.71 -16.44
C ASN A 430 37.65 -23.74 -17.96
N ASP A 431 38.07 -22.64 -18.58
CA ASP A 431 39.22 -22.70 -19.49
C ASP A 431 39.83 -21.33 -19.78
N ALA A 432 41.14 -21.38 -20.00
CA ALA A 432 42.05 -20.25 -20.08
C ALA A 432 42.05 -19.55 -21.45
N ALA A 433 42.43 -18.26 -21.39
CA ALA A 433 43.16 -17.50 -22.40
C ALA A 433 42.67 -17.48 -23.86
N ARG A 434 42.22 -16.31 -24.33
CA ARG A 434 42.85 -15.66 -25.49
C ARG A 434 42.42 -14.20 -25.68
N SER A 435 43.44 -13.42 -26.02
CA SER A 435 43.47 -12.02 -26.44
C SER A 435 42.56 -11.71 -27.64
N GLY A 436 41.94 -10.52 -27.63
CA GLY A 436 41.35 -9.91 -28.81
C GLY A 436 40.93 -8.45 -28.57
N ARG A 437 41.81 -7.50 -28.92
CA ARG A 437 41.47 -6.08 -29.11
C ARG A 437 40.62 -5.93 -30.36
N VAL A 438 39.56 -5.13 -30.32
CA VAL A 438 39.18 -4.13 -31.37
C VAL A 438 38.21 -3.09 -30.74
N PRO A 439 37.89 -1.92 -31.36
CA PRO A 439 38.41 -0.61 -30.94
C PRO A 439 37.34 0.41 -30.52
N ASN A 440 37.81 1.54 -29.98
CA ASN A 440 37.02 2.75 -29.71
C ASN A 440 36.40 3.34 -30.99
N GLU A 441 35.09 3.61 -30.97
CA GLU A 441 34.46 4.59 -31.86
C GLU A 441 34.13 5.86 -31.06
N GLU A 442 34.87 6.92 -31.38
CA GLU A 442 34.58 8.30 -31.00
C GLU A 442 33.38 8.80 -31.81
N CYS A 443 32.29 9.17 -31.14
CA CYS A 443 31.19 9.88 -31.77
C CYS A 443 31.39 11.40 -31.54
N ALA A 444 31.81 12.07 -32.60
CA ALA A 444 32.11 13.50 -32.64
C ALA A 444 30.85 14.36 -32.38
N ALA A 445 30.97 15.33 -31.48
CA ALA A 445 29.95 16.30 -31.18
C ALA A 445 30.04 17.51 -32.15
N THR A 446 28.95 17.80 -32.85
CA THR A 446 28.79 19.03 -33.65
C THR A 446 28.21 20.15 -32.77
N PRO A 447 28.81 21.34 -32.69
CA PRO A 447 28.31 22.42 -31.83
C PRO A 447 27.21 23.23 -32.53
N ILE A 448 26.05 23.37 -31.90
CA ILE A 448 24.98 24.27 -32.35
C ILE A 448 25.25 25.67 -31.79
N ALA A 449 25.38 26.63 -32.72
CA ALA A 449 25.65 28.03 -32.46
C ALA A 449 24.52 28.76 -31.69
N LYS A 450 24.91 29.58 -30.71
CA LYS A 450 24.05 30.52 -29.99
C LYS A 450 23.71 31.72 -30.88
N LYS A 451 22.42 32.08 -30.98
CA LYS A 451 22.00 33.41 -31.44
C LYS A 451 21.86 34.38 -30.24
N PRO A 452 22.19 35.66 -30.41
CA PRO A 452 22.20 36.65 -29.33
C PRO A 452 20.79 37.18 -29.03
N ARG A 453 20.54 37.55 -27.77
CA ARG A 453 19.37 38.34 -27.35
C ARG A 453 19.67 39.81 -27.62
N GLY A 454 18.76 40.48 -28.34
CA GLY A 454 18.73 41.92 -28.49
C GLY A 454 17.54 42.50 -27.71
N GLU A 455 17.87 43.53 -26.94
CA GLU A 455 17.07 44.63 -26.33
C GLU A 455 15.80 44.33 -25.54
#